data_AF-B2WK50-F1
#
_entry.id   AF-B2WK50-F1
#
_cell.length_a   1.000
_cell.length_b   1.000
_cell.length_c   1.000
_cell.angle_alpha   90.00
_cell.angle_beta   90.00
_cell.angle_gamma   90.00
#
_symmetry.space_group_name_H-M   'P 1'
#
loop_
_entity.id
_entity.type
_entity.pdbx_description
1 polymer ?
#
loop_
_entity_poly.entity_id
_entity_poly.type
_entity_poly.pdbx_seq_one_letter_code
_entity_poly.pdbx_strand_id
1 'polypeptide(L)'
;MGPPTSISDSNINPMPAATSGSRSKLLSTNFKNFLSKPALKHPQKALTVQLWNAEQQSLHGNPTIDQGPKLAARQQRADMSTKATGDIVSSANSGFPNTSDAPGEQFEPRQTATSEDYEPDPSKSLPLSPQRQALVDDIIALYSCQPAVSRVKRYTPDCVYDDQFVYANDRYKMAGQWFALPKLFSASINESYQVIRSDDDMIQFKNKQSWTFRLIPKTATITGLVSLSLDPATRDSEFMQIKYHKDQANDKDYSHEGVGFSFKKWQADHVVKHMDAPELKEFEQDKGAAKEHVRKYGSGTEEGGAPKMDFTKA
;
A
#
# COMPACT_ATOMS: atom_id res chain seq x y z
N MET A 1 -7.11 -93.59 -9.12
CA MET A 1 -6.18 -94.03 -8.06
C MET A 1 -5.25 -92.89 -7.74
N GLY A 2 -5.11 -92.55 -6.45
CA GLY A 2 -3.84 -92.21 -5.79
C GLY A 2 -3.10 -90.91 -6.14
N PRO A 3 -2.94 -89.96 -5.20
CA PRO A 3 -2.15 -88.71 -5.31
C PRO A 3 -0.71 -88.95 -4.72
N PRO A 4 0.04 -87.97 -4.14
CA PRO A 4 0.28 -86.52 -4.39
C PRO A 4 1.81 -86.20 -4.56
N THR A 5 2.20 -84.94 -4.82
CA THR A 5 3.25 -84.20 -4.05
C THR A 5 3.43 -82.75 -4.52
N SER A 6 3.67 -81.87 -3.53
CA SER A 6 3.85 -80.41 -3.54
C SER A 6 5.21 -79.93 -4.06
N ILE A 7 5.34 -78.63 -4.37
CA ILE A 7 6.26 -77.65 -3.73
C ILE A 7 6.06 -76.21 -4.26
N SER A 8 5.88 -75.32 -3.27
CA SER A 8 6.07 -73.85 -3.09
C SER A 8 6.24 -72.82 -4.22
N ASP A 9 5.46 -71.73 -4.06
CA ASP A 9 5.80 -70.29 -4.00
C ASP A 9 6.74 -69.63 -5.02
N SER A 10 6.20 -68.64 -5.75
CA SER A 10 6.75 -67.26 -5.77
C SER A 10 5.88 -66.24 -6.52
N ASN A 11 5.56 -65.17 -5.79
CA ASN A 11 5.42 -63.77 -6.21
C ASN A 11 4.43 -63.39 -7.33
N ILE A 12 3.20 -63.12 -6.90
CA ILE A 12 2.29 -62.15 -7.52
C ILE A 12 2.77 -60.74 -7.16
N ASN A 13 3.06 -59.89 -8.15
CA ASN A 13 3.25 -58.45 -7.96
C ASN A 13 1.88 -57.75 -7.84
N PRO A 14 1.53 -57.10 -6.71
CA PRO A 14 0.49 -56.10 -6.68
C PRO A 14 1.08 -54.71 -6.94
N MET A 15 0.38 -53.92 -7.75
CA MET A 15 0.67 -52.50 -7.94
C MET A 15 0.65 -51.74 -6.60
N PRO A 16 1.52 -50.74 -6.38
CA PRO A 16 1.49 -49.97 -5.15
C PRO A 16 0.29 -49.02 -5.14
N ALA A 17 -0.55 -49.18 -4.11
CA ALA A 17 -1.57 -48.21 -3.73
C ALA A 17 -0.90 -46.89 -3.30
N ALA A 18 -1.35 -45.78 -3.89
CA ALA A 18 -0.95 -44.44 -3.47
C ALA A 18 -1.48 -44.16 -2.05
N THR A 19 -0.56 -44.00 -1.11
CA THR A 19 -0.83 -43.64 0.28
C THR A 19 -1.34 -42.19 0.38
N SER A 20 -2.65 -42.05 0.57
CA SER A 20 -3.28 -40.84 1.10
C SER A 20 -2.87 -40.66 2.55
N GLY A 21 -1.91 -39.77 2.82
CA GLY A 21 -1.45 -39.56 4.20
C GLY A 21 -0.41 -38.48 4.42
N SER A 22 -0.52 -37.30 3.79
CA SER A 22 0.37 -36.17 4.14
C SER A 22 -0.17 -34.77 3.85
N ARG A 23 -1.47 -34.51 4.10
CA ARG A 23 -2.05 -33.15 3.99
C ARG A 23 -2.69 -32.58 5.25
N SER A 24 -2.78 -33.34 6.35
CA SER A 24 -3.57 -32.92 7.52
C SER A 24 -2.75 -32.45 8.75
N LYS A 25 -1.42 -32.62 8.78
CA LYS A 25 -0.61 -32.21 9.95
C LYS A 25 -0.10 -30.76 9.91
N LEU A 26 0.03 -30.14 8.73
CA LEU A 26 0.55 -28.77 8.58
C LEU A 26 -0.47 -27.67 8.96
N LEU A 27 -1.77 -27.97 8.91
CA LEU A 27 -2.83 -27.03 9.26
C LEU A 27 -3.09 -26.93 10.78
N SER A 28 -2.76 -27.96 11.56
CA SER A 28 -3.14 -28.03 12.98
C SER A 28 -2.12 -27.39 13.94
N THR A 29 -0.85 -27.30 13.54
CA THR A 29 0.22 -26.74 14.39
C THR A 29 0.29 -25.21 14.28
N ASN A 30 0.10 -24.65 13.07
CA ASN A 30 0.09 -23.20 12.86
C ASN A 30 -1.18 -22.52 13.43
N PHE A 31 -2.27 -23.25 13.59
CA PHE A 31 -3.53 -22.73 14.12
C PHE A 31 -3.50 -22.48 15.64
N LYS A 32 -2.69 -23.24 16.40
CA LYS A 32 -2.57 -23.05 17.86
C LYS A 32 -1.79 -21.79 18.23
N ASN A 33 -0.84 -21.38 17.39
CA ASN A 33 -0.06 -20.15 17.60
C ASN A 33 -0.88 -18.87 17.32
N PHE A 34 -1.95 -18.98 16.52
CA PHE A 34 -2.90 -17.91 16.21
C PHE A 34 -3.76 -17.47 17.43
N LEU A 35 -3.89 -18.31 18.46
CA LEU A 35 -4.68 -18.02 19.67
C LEU A 35 -3.86 -17.43 20.84
N SER A 36 -2.61 -17.03 20.59
CA SER A 36 -1.77 -16.45 21.65
C SER A 36 -2.12 -14.99 21.93
N LYS A 37 -2.24 -14.66 23.22
CA LYS A 37 -2.60 -13.33 23.77
C LYS A 37 -1.81 -12.10 23.24
N PRO A 38 -0.58 -12.19 22.68
CA PRO A 38 0.12 -11.00 22.17
C PRO A 38 -0.52 -10.35 20.93
N ALA A 39 -1.31 -11.09 20.13
CA ALA A 39 -1.93 -10.58 18.90
C ALA A 39 -3.02 -9.51 19.13
N LEU A 40 -3.47 -9.32 20.38
CA LEU A 40 -4.49 -8.35 20.75
C LEU A 40 -3.96 -6.94 21.03
N LYS A 41 -2.64 -6.76 21.23
CA LYS A 41 -2.05 -5.44 21.55
C LYS A 41 -1.66 -4.62 20.33
N HIS A 42 -1.31 -5.27 19.21
CA HIS A 42 -0.88 -4.62 17.97
C HIS A 42 -1.41 -5.39 16.75
N PRO A 43 -2.73 -5.39 16.51
CA PRO A 43 -3.36 -6.18 15.44
C PRO A 43 -2.80 -5.83 14.05
N GLN A 44 -2.36 -4.58 13.85
CA GLN A 44 -1.71 -4.11 12.63
C GLN A 44 -0.36 -4.81 12.41
N LYS A 45 0.56 -4.75 13.38
CA LYS A 45 1.87 -5.45 13.32
C LYS A 45 1.71 -6.97 13.15
N ALA A 46 0.70 -7.57 13.76
CA ALA A 46 0.38 -8.99 13.62
C ALA A 46 -0.17 -9.34 12.23
N LEU A 47 -1.02 -8.49 11.64
CA LEU A 47 -1.52 -8.65 10.29
C LEU A 47 -0.38 -8.49 9.25
N THR A 48 0.49 -7.50 9.44
CA THR A 48 1.68 -7.27 8.59
C THR A 48 2.57 -8.51 8.52
N VAL A 49 2.86 -9.13 9.67
CA VAL A 49 3.66 -10.37 9.74
C VAL A 49 2.90 -11.57 9.15
N GLN A 50 1.57 -11.64 9.28
CA GLN A 50 0.77 -12.75 8.77
C GLN A 50 0.57 -12.70 7.23
N LEU A 51 0.35 -11.50 6.67
CA LEU A 51 0.33 -11.27 5.22
C LEU A 51 1.68 -11.61 4.60
N TRP A 52 2.77 -11.11 5.20
CA TRP A 52 4.13 -11.40 4.77
C TRP A 52 4.45 -12.90 4.81
N ASN A 53 4.09 -13.62 5.88
CA ASN A 53 4.34 -15.05 5.99
C ASN A 53 3.52 -15.90 5.00
N ALA A 54 2.28 -15.49 4.70
CA ALA A 54 1.46 -16.17 3.70
C ALA A 54 2.03 -16.00 2.27
N GLU A 55 2.69 -14.87 2.02
CA GLU A 55 3.30 -14.53 0.74
C GLU A 55 4.69 -15.18 0.54
N GLN A 56 5.54 -15.22 1.58
CA GLN A 56 6.87 -15.86 1.53
C GLN A 56 6.80 -17.36 1.23
N GLN A 57 5.74 -18.04 1.66
CA GLN A 57 5.51 -19.45 1.35
C GLN A 57 5.26 -19.71 -0.15
N SER A 58 5.01 -18.68 -0.95
CA SER A 58 4.73 -18.80 -2.38
C SER A 58 5.92 -18.51 -3.33
N LEU A 59 7.06 -17.99 -2.84
CA LEU A 59 8.07 -17.35 -3.71
C LEU A 59 9.55 -17.77 -3.52
N HIS A 60 9.88 -18.93 -2.94
CA HIS A 60 11.28 -19.33 -2.77
C HIS A 60 12.03 -19.64 -4.10
N GLY A 61 12.81 -18.66 -4.60
CA GLY A 61 13.91 -18.78 -5.56
C GLY A 61 14.71 -17.47 -5.68
N ASN A 62 15.98 -17.47 -5.24
CA ASN A 62 16.80 -16.27 -4.88
C ASN A 62 18.00 -16.06 -5.87
N PRO A 63 18.90 -15.04 -5.74
CA PRO A 63 18.88 -13.77 -6.50
C PRO A 63 20.28 -13.28 -7.00
N THR A 64 20.43 -11.97 -7.32
CA THR A 64 21.56 -10.99 -7.12
C THR A 64 21.69 -10.01 -8.33
N ILE A 65 22.23 -8.76 -8.34
CA ILE A 65 23.34 -8.04 -7.65
C ILE A 65 23.18 -6.48 -7.77
N ASP A 66 23.87 -5.73 -6.88
CA ASP A 66 24.72 -4.49 -7.01
C ASP A 66 24.27 -3.02 -7.16
N GLN A 67 25.11 -2.13 -6.57
CA GLN A 67 24.96 -0.69 -6.32
C GLN A 67 25.96 0.20 -7.12
N GLY A 68 25.63 1.48 -7.34
CA GLY A 68 26.58 2.55 -7.72
C GLY A 68 25.94 3.89 -8.19
N PRO A 69 26.60 5.08 -8.13
CA PRO A 69 26.11 6.22 -7.32
C PRO A 69 25.73 7.57 -8.02
N LYS A 70 25.33 8.51 -7.14
CA LYS A 70 24.68 9.85 -7.22
C LYS A 70 25.45 11.00 -7.91
N LEU A 71 24.73 12.07 -8.31
CA LEU A 71 25.20 13.48 -8.38
C LEU A 71 24.04 14.51 -8.37
N ALA A 72 24.37 15.79 -8.21
CA ALA A 72 23.71 16.77 -7.34
C ALA A 72 22.83 17.87 -8.01
N ALA A 73 22.10 18.58 -7.14
CA ALA A 73 21.04 19.57 -7.30
C ALA A 73 21.34 20.86 -8.10
N ARG A 74 20.27 21.53 -8.58
CA ARG A 74 20.13 23.00 -8.50
C ARG A 74 18.68 23.49 -8.63
N GLN A 75 18.40 24.56 -7.90
CA GLN A 75 17.10 25.12 -7.55
C GLN A 75 16.97 26.53 -8.14
N GLN A 76 15.82 26.90 -8.70
CA GLN A 76 15.44 28.31 -8.92
C GLN A 76 13.92 28.52 -8.72
N ARG A 77 13.60 29.61 -8.01
CA ARG A 77 12.28 30.13 -7.64
C ARG A 77 11.64 30.92 -8.80
N ALA A 78 10.31 30.95 -8.84
CA ALA A 78 9.54 32.15 -9.17
C ALA A 78 8.14 32.08 -8.54
N ASP A 79 7.78 33.14 -7.80
CA ASP A 79 6.47 33.40 -7.21
C ASP A 79 5.46 33.85 -8.27
N MET A 80 4.19 33.46 -8.16
CA MET A 80 3.04 34.30 -8.51
C MET A 80 1.76 33.85 -7.78
N SER A 81 1.02 34.85 -7.30
CA SER A 81 -0.10 34.79 -6.37
C SER A 81 -1.46 34.70 -7.09
N THR A 82 -2.39 33.86 -6.60
CA THR A 82 -3.83 34.02 -6.83
C THR A 82 -4.70 33.59 -5.65
N LYS A 83 -5.74 34.40 -5.43
CA LYS A 83 -6.83 34.41 -4.43
C LYS A 83 -7.29 33.05 -3.86
N ALA A 84 -7.32 32.98 -2.53
CA ALA A 84 -7.84 31.87 -1.72
C ALA A 84 -9.39 31.84 -1.66
N THR A 85 -9.97 30.68 -1.93
CA THR A 85 -11.29 30.25 -1.44
C THR A 85 -11.17 29.75 0.01
N GLY A 86 -12.14 30.08 0.86
CA GLY A 86 -12.08 30.03 2.34
C GLY A 86 -11.87 28.67 3.03
N ASP A 87 -11.57 27.60 2.29
CA ASP A 87 -11.27 26.26 2.84
C ASP A 87 -9.77 25.93 2.81
N ILE A 88 -8.96 26.83 2.24
CA ILE A 88 -7.52 26.71 2.11
C ILE A 88 -6.88 27.47 3.26
N VAL A 89 -6.21 26.77 4.18
CA VAL A 89 -5.23 27.42 5.06
C VAL A 89 -3.99 27.74 4.22
N SER A 90 -4.01 28.88 3.54
CA SER A 90 -2.84 29.39 2.81
C SER A 90 -1.74 29.68 3.82
N SER A 91 -0.74 28.79 3.98
CA SER A 91 0.61 29.08 4.51
C SER A 91 1.45 27.87 4.96
N ALA A 92 1.05 26.62 4.75
CA ALA A 92 1.98 25.52 5.03
C ALA A 92 2.98 25.39 3.88
N ASN A 93 4.15 26.04 3.96
CA ASN A 93 5.26 25.79 3.03
C ASN A 93 5.77 24.37 3.26
N SER A 94 5.13 23.38 2.63
CA SER A 94 5.49 21.96 2.70
C SER A 94 6.88 21.67 2.13
N GLY A 95 7.45 22.64 1.40
CA GLY A 95 8.69 22.46 0.65
C GLY A 95 8.49 21.66 -0.64
N PHE A 96 7.24 21.39 -1.03
CA PHE A 96 6.94 20.72 -2.30
C PHE A 96 7.28 21.60 -3.50
N PRO A 97 7.56 20.98 -4.66
CA PRO A 97 7.68 21.72 -5.91
C PRO A 97 6.37 22.44 -6.25
N ASN A 98 6.48 23.64 -6.79
CA ASN A 98 5.32 24.43 -7.23
C ASN A 98 4.86 24.11 -8.67
N THR A 99 5.48 23.11 -9.32
CA THR A 99 5.25 22.76 -10.73
C THR A 99 5.04 21.27 -10.89
N SER A 100 4.13 20.90 -11.79
CA SER A 100 3.80 19.50 -12.10
C SER A 100 4.89 18.71 -12.84
N ASP A 101 5.92 19.38 -13.36
CA ASP A 101 7.04 18.72 -14.05
C ASP A 101 7.97 17.96 -13.08
N ALA A 102 7.89 18.26 -11.79
CA ALA A 102 8.65 17.52 -10.80
C ALA A 102 8.07 16.11 -10.63
N PRO A 103 8.95 15.08 -10.53
CA PRO A 103 8.51 13.70 -10.38
C PRO A 103 7.81 13.49 -9.03
N GLY A 104 6.91 12.51 -8.97
CA GLY A 104 6.11 12.20 -7.79
C GLY A 104 6.95 12.07 -6.52
N GLU A 105 8.16 11.49 -6.57
CA GLU A 105 9.06 11.34 -5.42
C GLU A 105 9.43 12.67 -4.72
N GLN A 106 9.31 13.82 -5.40
CA GLN A 106 9.58 15.13 -4.80
C GLN A 106 8.42 15.66 -3.93
N PHE A 107 7.25 15.02 -4.00
CA PHE A 107 6.04 15.39 -3.27
C PHE A 107 5.80 14.49 -2.04
N GLU A 108 6.81 13.74 -1.59
CA GLU A 108 6.70 12.88 -0.41
C GLU A 108 6.36 13.71 0.84
N PRO A 109 5.18 13.49 1.48
CA PRO A 109 4.79 14.20 2.68
C PRO A 109 5.54 13.61 3.88
N ARG A 110 6.81 13.96 4.04
CA ARG A 110 7.66 13.36 5.07
C ARG A 110 7.33 13.90 6.45
N GLN A 111 7.00 12.99 7.35
CA GLN A 111 6.64 13.28 8.74
C GLN A 111 6.73 11.98 9.56
N THR A 112 6.83 12.08 10.88
CA THR A 112 6.57 10.97 11.80
C THR A 112 5.48 11.38 12.78
N ALA A 113 4.89 10.43 13.49
CA ALA A 113 3.87 10.72 14.50
C ALA A 113 4.42 10.59 15.93
N THR A 114 3.92 11.41 16.85
CA THR A 114 4.14 11.23 18.29
C THR A 114 3.38 10.03 18.86
N SER A 115 2.34 9.56 18.16
CA SER A 115 1.48 8.45 18.52
C SER A 115 1.11 7.63 17.28
N GLU A 116 1.03 6.30 17.42
CA GLU A 116 0.45 5.41 16.40
C GLU A 116 -1.10 5.39 16.46
N ASP A 117 -1.72 6.19 17.33
CA ASP A 117 -3.18 6.29 17.45
C ASP A 117 -3.76 7.16 16.33
N TYR A 118 -4.19 6.49 15.27
CA TYR A 118 -4.91 7.07 14.14
C TYR A 118 -6.41 6.77 14.17
N GLU A 119 -7.00 6.49 15.33
CA GLU A 119 -8.47 6.35 15.40
C GLU A 119 -9.12 7.68 14.96
N PRO A 120 -9.97 7.66 13.92
CA PRO A 120 -10.63 8.87 13.42
C PRO A 120 -11.79 9.28 14.32
N ASP A 121 -11.98 10.59 14.48
CA ASP A 121 -13.14 11.20 15.11
C ASP A 121 -13.89 12.05 14.07
N PRO A 122 -14.93 11.50 13.39
CA PRO A 122 -15.64 12.22 12.33
C PRO A 122 -16.23 13.56 12.77
N SER A 123 -16.53 13.74 14.07
CA SER A 123 -17.07 15.00 14.60
C SER A 123 -16.06 16.15 14.58
N LYS A 124 -14.76 15.83 14.47
CA LYS A 124 -13.64 16.77 14.37
C LYS A 124 -13.10 16.89 12.95
N SER A 125 -13.73 16.23 11.97
CA SER A 125 -13.27 16.32 10.58
C SER A 125 -13.37 17.75 10.08
N LEU A 126 -12.30 18.24 9.46
CA LEU A 126 -12.35 19.50 8.72
C LEU A 126 -13.38 19.41 7.58
N PRO A 127 -14.18 20.45 7.34
CA PRO A 127 -15.03 20.51 6.16
C PRO A 127 -14.15 20.61 4.90
N LEU A 128 -14.65 20.05 3.79
CA LEU A 128 -14.00 20.11 2.50
C LEU A 128 -14.89 20.81 1.48
N SER A 129 -14.26 21.51 0.53
CA SER A 129 -14.95 21.97 -0.67
C SER A 129 -15.49 20.77 -1.47
N PRO A 130 -16.52 20.95 -2.31
CA PRO A 130 -17.09 19.84 -3.10
C PRO A 130 -16.05 19.07 -3.93
N GLN A 131 -15.08 19.77 -4.52
CA GLN A 131 -14.04 19.17 -5.36
C GLN A 131 -13.06 18.33 -4.51
N ARG A 132 -12.69 18.80 -3.32
CA ARG A 132 -11.83 18.06 -2.38
C ARG A 132 -12.54 16.87 -1.78
N GLN A 133 -13.83 17.02 -1.45
CA GLN A 133 -14.66 15.92 -0.98
C GLN A 133 -14.76 14.83 -2.06
N ALA A 134 -14.97 15.19 -3.33
CA ALA A 134 -15.01 14.24 -4.43
C ALA A 134 -13.68 13.48 -4.62
N LEU A 135 -12.54 14.14 -4.39
CA LEU A 135 -11.23 13.47 -4.37
C LEU A 135 -11.16 12.45 -3.23
N VAL A 136 -11.51 12.84 -2.00
CA VAL A 136 -11.50 11.92 -0.84
C VAL A 136 -12.46 10.75 -1.04
N ASP A 137 -13.67 10.99 -1.56
CA ASP A 137 -14.67 9.96 -1.85
C ASP A 137 -14.15 8.93 -2.85
N ASP A 138 -13.47 9.38 -3.91
CA ASP A 138 -12.84 8.48 -4.89
C ASP A 138 -11.75 7.62 -4.24
N ILE A 139 -10.96 8.19 -3.33
CA ILE A 139 -9.92 7.46 -2.60
C ILE A 139 -10.52 6.44 -1.62
N ILE A 140 -11.56 6.80 -0.86
CA ILE A 140 -12.28 5.88 0.03
C ILE A 140 -12.93 4.73 -0.77
N ALA A 141 -13.47 5.02 -1.96
CA ALA A 141 -14.00 4.00 -2.85
C ALA A 141 -12.92 3.01 -3.32
N LEU A 142 -11.70 3.49 -3.61
CA LEU A 142 -10.56 2.62 -3.94
C LEU A 142 -10.21 1.67 -2.77
N TYR A 143 -10.10 2.18 -1.55
CA TYR A 143 -9.91 1.33 -0.35
C TYR A 143 -11.04 0.32 -0.16
N SER A 144 -12.27 0.72 -0.48
CA SER A 144 -13.47 -0.09 -0.38
C SER A 144 -13.62 -1.10 -1.53
N CYS A 145 -12.53 -1.44 -2.24
CA CYS A 145 -12.50 -2.41 -3.32
C CYS A 145 -13.43 -2.04 -4.49
N GLN A 146 -13.58 -0.74 -4.79
CA GLN A 146 -14.32 -0.24 -5.94
C GLN A 146 -13.39 0.46 -6.94
N PRO A 147 -12.37 -0.24 -7.49
CA PRO A 147 -11.49 0.35 -8.48
C PRO A 147 -12.27 0.71 -9.75
N ALA A 148 -11.94 1.86 -10.33
CA ALA A 148 -12.46 2.32 -11.61
C ALA A 148 -11.40 3.15 -12.32
N VAL A 149 -11.41 3.14 -13.65
CA VAL A 149 -10.47 3.94 -14.47
C VAL A 149 -10.51 5.42 -14.09
N SER A 150 -11.70 5.98 -13.88
CA SER A 150 -11.88 7.39 -13.47
C SER A 150 -11.21 7.70 -12.12
N ARG A 151 -11.31 6.79 -11.15
CA ARG A 151 -10.68 6.95 -9.82
C ARG A 151 -9.17 6.84 -9.90
N VAL A 152 -8.65 5.92 -10.69
CA VAL A 152 -7.20 5.80 -10.93
C VAL A 152 -6.66 7.03 -11.68
N LYS A 153 -7.47 7.71 -12.50
CA LYS A 153 -7.09 8.99 -13.13
C LYS A 153 -6.93 10.15 -12.13
N ARG A 154 -7.39 10.02 -10.87
CA ARG A 154 -7.03 10.94 -9.78
C ARG A 154 -5.53 10.95 -9.47
N TYR A 155 -4.76 10.06 -10.08
CA TYR A 155 -3.31 10.05 -9.96
C TYR A 155 -2.69 10.58 -11.25
N THR A 156 -1.64 11.37 -11.10
CA THR A 156 -0.75 11.76 -12.20
C THR A 156 -0.03 10.52 -12.76
N PRO A 157 0.39 10.52 -14.04
CA PRO A 157 1.12 9.39 -14.63
C PRO A 157 2.35 8.97 -13.82
N ASP A 158 3.07 9.94 -13.25
CA ASP A 158 4.30 9.79 -12.47
C ASP A 158 4.06 9.75 -10.95
N CYS A 159 2.83 9.44 -10.52
CA CYS A 159 2.51 9.39 -9.10
C CYS A 159 3.33 8.35 -8.34
N VAL A 160 3.52 8.58 -7.04
CA VAL A 160 3.99 7.57 -6.09
C VAL A 160 2.84 7.15 -5.18
N TYR A 161 2.65 5.84 -5.04
CA TYR A 161 1.81 5.23 -4.03
C TYR A 161 2.69 4.38 -3.11
N ASP A 162 2.65 4.68 -1.83
CA ASP A 162 3.58 4.21 -0.83
C ASP A 162 2.83 3.86 0.45
N ASP A 163 2.71 2.57 0.71
CA ASP A 163 2.09 2.04 1.92
C ASP A 163 3.02 1.04 2.64
N GLN A 164 2.53 0.42 3.71
CA GLN A 164 3.29 -0.56 4.48
C GLN A 164 3.71 -1.81 3.68
N PHE A 165 3.10 -2.09 2.53
CA PHE A 165 3.31 -3.28 1.71
C PHE A 165 3.84 -2.97 0.31
N VAL A 166 3.52 -1.81 -0.27
CA VAL A 166 3.76 -1.48 -1.67
C VAL A 166 4.49 -0.15 -1.81
N TYR A 167 5.40 -0.11 -2.79
CA TYR A 167 5.94 1.13 -3.31
C TYR A 167 5.81 1.10 -4.85
N ALA A 168 4.78 1.78 -5.36
CA ALA A 168 4.48 1.91 -6.77
C ALA A 168 4.81 3.33 -7.23
N ASN A 169 5.73 3.47 -8.19
CA ASN A 169 6.25 4.75 -8.64
C ASN A 169 5.91 5.07 -10.11
N ASP A 170 4.70 4.66 -10.50
CA ASP A 170 3.99 5.15 -11.67
C ASP A 170 2.52 4.73 -11.54
N ARG A 171 1.65 5.41 -12.29
CA ARG A 171 0.20 5.16 -12.27
C ARG A 171 -0.14 3.74 -12.67
N TYR A 172 0.63 3.13 -13.58
CA TYR A 172 0.40 1.75 -14.02
C TYR A 172 0.53 0.76 -12.86
N LYS A 173 1.64 0.82 -12.12
CA LYS A 173 1.89 -0.05 -10.96
C LYS A 173 0.87 0.16 -9.86
N MET A 174 0.54 1.42 -9.58
CA MET A 174 -0.44 1.82 -8.56
C MET A 174 -1.84 1.32 -8.93
N ALA A 175 -2.26 1.48 -10.20
CA ALA A 175 -3.50 0.92 -10.71
C ALA A 175 -3.58 -0.59 -10.48
N GLY A 176 -2.47 -1.31 -10.76
CA GLY A 176 -2.36 -2.75 -10.50
C GLY A 176 -2.75 -3.16 -9.09
N GLN A 177 -2.34 -2.37 -8.09
CA GLN A 177 -2.68 -2.64 -6.70
C GLN A 177 -4.18 -2.48 -6.45
N TRP A 178 -4.76 -1.35 -6.88
CA TRP A 178 -6.19 -1.10 -6.66
C TRP A 178 -7.08 -2.13 -7.34
N PHE A 179 -6.75 -2.52 -8.58
CA PHE A 179 -7.49 -3.57 -9.29
C PHE A 179 -7.25 -4.97 -8.70
N ALA A 180 -6.17 -5.20 -7.96
CA ALA A 180 -5.91 -6.47 -7.28
C ALA A 180 -6.71 -6.63 -5.97
N LEU A 181 -7.03 -5.54 -5.25
CA LEU A 181 -7.72 -5.62 -3.95
C LEU A 181 -9.03 -6.43 -3.99
N PRO A 182 -9.96 -6.26 -4.95
CA PRO A 182 -11.20 -7.04 -5.00
C PRO A 182 -10.99 -8.55 -5.26
N LYS A 183 -9.80 -8.94 -5.76
CA LYS A 183 -9.42 -10.35 -5.95
C LYS A 183 -8.95 -10.96 -4.63
N LEU A 184 -8.30 -10.18 -3.76
CA LEU A 184 -7.84 -10.62 -2.43
C LEU A 184 -8.96 -10.61 -1.38
N PHE A 185 -9.83 -9.61 -1.44
CA PHE A 185 -10.84 -9.36 -0.42
C PHE A 185 -12.26 -9.65 -0.95
N SER A 186 -13.09 -10.26 -0.12
CA SER A 186 -14.51 -10.48 -0.39
C SER A 186 -15.37 -9.30 0.05
N ALA A 187 -14.90 -8.51 1.02
CA ALA A 187 -15.52 -7.27 1.46
C ALA A 187 -14.46 -6.27 1.93
N SER A 188 -14.76 -4.98 1.77
CA SER A 188 -13.98 -3.89 2.32
C SER A 188 -14.93 -2.79 2.76
N ILE A 189 -14.84 -2.38 4.02
CA ILE A 189 -15.74 -1.42 4.66
C ILE A 189 -14.91 -0.27 5.20
N ASN A 190 -15.24 0.94 4.77
CA ASN A 190 -14.79 2.14 5.45
C ASN A 190 -15.61 2.33 6.72
N GLU A 191 -14.99 2.15 7.88
CA GLU A 191 -15.67 2.28 9.17
C GLU A 191 -15.86 3.76 9.54
N SER A 192 -14.84 4.58 9.23
CA SER A 192 -14.84 6.02 9.47
C SER A 192 -13.57 6.66 8.90
N TYR A 193 -13.62 7.98 8.67
CA TYR A 193 -12.44 8.82 8.43
C TYR A 193 -12.58 10.18 9.11
N GLN A 194 -11.47 10.87 9.31
CA GLN A 194 -11.40 12.25 9.82
C GLN A 194 -10.37 13.03 9.02
N VAL A 195 -10.80 14.07 8.30
CA VAL A 195 -9.87 15.01 7.65
C VAL A 195 -9.23 15.88 8.72
N ILE A 196 -7.90 15.87 8.76
CA ILE A 196 -7.10 16.61 9.75
C ILE A 196 -6.23 17.71 9.13
N ARG A 197 -6.08 17.71 7.80
CA ARG A 197 -5.42 18.76 7.03
C ARG A 197 -6.03 18.85 5.64
N SER A 198 -6.24 20.08 5.18
CA SER A 198 -6.61 20.37 3.80
C SER A 198 -6.07 21.76 3.44
N ASP A 199 -5.00 21.80 2.67
CA ASP A 199 -4.39 23.03 2.17
C ASP A 199 -3.96 22.90 0.71
N ASP A 200 -3.27 23.90 0.17
CA ASP A 200 -2.84 23.96 -1.23
C ASP A 200 -1.93 22.80 -1.64
N ASP A 201 -1.26 22.17 -0.70
CA ASP A 201 -0.22 21.18 -0.99
C ASP A 201 -0.74 19.77 -0.78
N MET A 202 -1.62 19.55 0.21
CA MET A 202 -2.12 18.21 0.50
C MET A 202 -3.50 18.16 1.17
N ILE A 203 -4.09 16.98 1.10
CA ILE A 203 -5.16 16.53 1.99
C ILE A 203 -4.61 15.40 2.87
N GLN A 204 -4.88 15.46 4.17
CA GLN A 204 -4.49 14.40 5.10
C GLN A 204 -5.68 14.01 5.97
N PHE A 205 -5.89 12.72 6.12
CA PHE A 205 -6.98 12.19 6.93
C PHE A 205 -6.58 10.91 7.65
N LYS A 206 -7.13 10.73 8.85
CA LYS A 206 -7.14 9.44 9.54
C LYS A 206 -8.20 8.56 8.90
N ASN A 207 -7.89 7.30 8.67
CA ASN A 207 -8.79 6.34 8.05
C ASN A 207 -8.87 5.07 8.88
N LYS A 208 -10.07 4.51 9.04
CA LYS A 208 -10.32 3.20 9.62
C LYS A 208 -10.99 2.30 8.60
N GLN A 209 -10.28 1.26 8.18
CA GLN A 209 -10.73 0.36 7.12
C GLN A 209 -10.73 -1.09 7.60
N SER A 210 -11.80 -1.81 7.31
CA SER A 210 -11.94 -3.23 7.54
C SER A 210 -11.92 -3.99 6.21
N TRP A 211 -11.03 -4.98 6.08
CA TRP A 211 -11.01 -5.87 4.92
C TRP A 211 -11.28 -7.31 5.32
N THR A 212 -12.20 -7.97 4.63
CA THR A 212 -12.49 -9.40 4.78
C THR A 212 -11.80 -10.17 3.66
N PHE A 213 -10.93 -11.10 4.01
CA PHE A 213 -10.22 -11.92 3.04
C PHE A 213 -11.18 -12.88 2.32
N ARG A 214 -10.95 -13.09 1.02
CA ARG A 214 -11.83 -13.94 0.20
C ARG A 214 -11.73 -15.42 0.54
N LEU A 215 -10.53 -15.90 0.87
CA LEU A 215 -10.26 -17.33 1.07
C LEU A 215 -10.25 -17.78 2.54
N ILE A 216 -10.24 -16.83 3.48
CA ILE A 216 -10.24 -17.11 4.91
C ILE A 216 -11.30 -16.24 5.60
N PRO A 217 -12.09 -16.78 6.54
CA PRO A 217 -13.14 -16.03 7.24
C PRO A 217 -12.53 -15.12 8.32
N LYS A 218 -11.61 -14.24 7.91
CA LYS A 218 -10.97 -13.26 8.78
C LYS A 218 -11.20 -11.87 8.21
N THR A 219 -11.57 -10.97 9.12
CA THR A 219 -11.60 -9.54 8.86
C THR A 219 -10.45 -8.90 9.62
N ALA A 220 -9.73 -8.02 8.94
CA ALA A 220 -8.68 -7.22 9.53
C ALA A 220 -9.08 -5.75 9.46
N THR A 221 -9.04 -5.08 10.61
CA THR A 221 -9.32 -3.64 10.73
C THR A 221 -8.02 -2.91 11.02
N ILE A 222 -7.71 -1.89 10.22
CA ILE A 222 -6.51 -1.06 10.35
C ILE A 222 -6.94 0.39 10.47
N THR A 223 -6.25 1.13 11.33
CA THR A 223 -6.27 2.58 11.37
C THR A 223 -4.97 3.10 10.80
N GLY A 224 -5.03 4.15 10.01
CA GLY A 224 -3.86 4.72 9.34
C GLY A 224 -4.02 6.20 9.06
N LEU A 225 -2.90 6.85 8.82
CA LEU A 225 -2.83 8.22 8.35
C LEU A 225 -2.57 8.22 6.85
N VAL A 226 -3.53 8.73 6.10
CA VAL A 226 -3.46 8.87 4.64
C VAL A 226 -3.08 10.29 4.30
N SER A 227 -2.04 10.48 3.50
CA SER A 227 -1.58 11.78 3.02
C SER A 227 -1.57 11.81 1.49
N LEU A 228 -2.28 12.77 0.92
CA LEU A 228 -2.44 12.97 -0.52
C LEU A 228 -1.80 14.30 -0.91
N SER A 229 -0.56 14.26 -1.40
CA SER A 229 0.10 15.43 -1.97
C SER A 229 -0.47 15.72 -3.35
N LEU A 230 -0.96 16.95 -3.54
CA LEU A 230 -1.70 17.35 -4.73
C LEU A 230 -0.75 17.79 -5.83
N ASP A 231 -1.18 17.57 -7.08
CA ASP A 231 -0.49 18.06 -8.25
C ASP A 231 -0.71 19.58 -8.43
N PRO A 232 0.37 20.40 -8.52
CA PRO A 232 0.24 21.86 -8.59
C PRO A 232 -0.60 22.38 -9.77
N ALA A 233 -0.60 21.70 -10.92
CA ALA A 233 -1.38 22.14 -12.09
C ALA A 233 -2.87 21.84 -11.98
N THR A 234 -3.28 20.89 -11.13
CA THR A 234 -4.68 20.43 -11.05
C THR A 234 -5.34 20.63 -9.70
N ARG A 235 -4.60 21.02 -8.65
CA ARG A 235 -5.10 21.23 -7.28
C ARG A 235 -6.28 22.21 -7.16
N ASP A 236 -6.38 23.15 -8.09
CA ASP A 236 -7.44 24.17 -8.13
C ASP A 236 -8.51 23.87 -9.19
N SER A 237 -8.46 22.69 -9.81
CA SER A 237 -9.41 22.26 -10.84
C SER A 237 -10.54 21.39 -10.26
N GLU A 238 -11.62 21.23 -11.03
CA GLU A 238 -12.70 20.29 -10.71
C GLU A 238 -12.22 18.84 -10.60
N PHE A 239 -11.10 18.51 -11.27
CA PHE A 239 -10.52 17.17 -11.25
C PHE A 239 -9.07 17.22 -10.75
N MET A 240 -8.93 17.35 -9.43
CA MET A 240 -7.64 17.31 -8.76
C MET A 240 -6.93 15.97 -8.97
N GLN A 241 -5.62 16.03 -9.19
CA GLN A 241 -4.75 14.87 -9.24
C GLN A 241 -3.76 14.83 -8.07
N ILE A 242 -3.28 13.62 -7.79
CA ILE A 242 -2.35 13.28 -6.72
C ILE A 242 -0.98 12.99 -7.32
N LYS A 243 0.06 13.59 -6.71
CA LYS A 243 1.47 13.31 -6.99
C LYS A 243 2.04 12.25 -6.05
N TYR A 244 1.65 12.28 -4.78
CA TYR A 244 2.10 11.30 -3.78
C TYR A 244 0.96 10.88 -2.88
N HIS A 245 0.80 9.58 -2.71
CA HIS A 245 -0.14 8.97 -1.78
C HIS A 245 0.65 8.14 -0.77
N LYS A 246 0.62 8.55 0.49
CA LYS A 246 1.29 7.86 1.60
C LYS A 246 0.28 7.32 2.60
N ASP A 247 0.38 6.03 2.89
CA ASP A 247 -0.32 5.37 3.98
C ASP A 247 0.64 5.01 5.10
N GLN A 248 0.44 5.61 6.26
CA GLN A 248 1.20 5.33 7.47
C GLN A 248 0.35 4.51 8.44
N ALA A 249 0.79 3.29 8.72
CA ALA A 249 0.22 2.46 9.77
C ALA A 249 1.19 2.33 10.97
N ASN A 250 2.47 2.70 10.81
CA ASN A 250 3.46 2.69 11.88
C ASN A 250 4.56 3.76 11.69
N ASP A 251 5.40 3.92 12.72
CA ASP A 251 6.46 4.92 12.81
C ASP A 251 7.67 4.70 11.87
N LYS A 252 7.82 3.51 11.27
CA LYS A 252 8.98 3.13 10.43
C LYS A 252 8.72 3.19 8.94
N ASP A 253 7.53 3.61 8.53
CA ASP A 253 7.09 3.55 7.13
C ASP A 253 7.91 4.47 6.18
N TYR A 254 8.74 5.39 6.68
CA TYR A 254 9.54 6.36 5.89
C TYR A 254 11.01 6.03 5.67
N SER A 255 11.52 4.93 6.25
CA SER A 255 12.95 4.61 6.13
C SER A 255 13.39 4.33 4.69
N HIS A 256 12.48 3.83 3.83
CA HIS A 256 12.78 3.36 2.45
C HIS A 256 14.04 2.49 2.35
N GLU A 257 14.36 1.78 3.43
CA GLU A 257 15.61 1.03 3.57
C GLU A 257 15.35 -0.46 3.81
N GLY A 258 16.36 -1.25 3.49
CA GLY A 258 16.39 -2.68 3.76
C GLY A 258 15.63 -3.56 2.76
N VAL A 259 15.59 -4.84 3.10
CA VAL A 259 15.00 -5.92 2.29
C VAL A 259 13.49 -5.75 2.15
N GLY A 260 12.82 -5.26 3.20
CA GLY A 260 11.38 -5.02 3.20
C GLY A 260 10.97 -4.03 2.11
N PHE A 261 11.63 -2.88 2.02
CA PHE A 261 11.35 -1.90 0.96
C PHE A 261 11.65 -2.42 -0.45
N SER A 262 12.76 -3.16 -0.61
CA SER A 262 13.09 -3.79 -1.90
C SER A 262 12.01 -4.79 -2.35
N PHE A 263 11.43 -5.51 -1.39
CA PHE A 263 10.29 -6.39 -1.62
C PHE A 263 9.03 -5.62 -2.03
N LYS A 264 8.69 -4.52 -1.33
CA LYS A 264 7.52 -3.67 -1.70
C LYS A 264 7.56 -3.24 -3.16
N LYS A 265 8.74 -2.79 -3.61
CA LYS A 265 8.95 -2.37 -5.00
C LYS A 265 8.86 -3.54 -5.97
N TRP A 266 9.49 -4.67 -5.63
CA TRP A 266 9.40 -5.89 -6.44
C TRP A 266 7.95 -6.37 -6.58
N GLN A 267 7.18 -6.39 -5.50
CA GLN A 267 5.77 -6.77 -5.49
C GLN A 267 4.96 -5.84 -6.41
N ALA A 268 5.16 -4.51 -6.31
CA ALA A 268 4.52 -3.54 -7.20
C ALA A 268 4.80 -3.81 -8.69
N ASP A 269 6.05 -4.14 -9.00
CA ASP A 269 6.50 -4.43 -10.36
C ASP A 269 5.94 -5.76 -10.94
N HIS A 270 5.51 -6.70 -10.09
CA HIS A 270 5.07 -8.03 -10.50
C HIS A 270 3.56 -8.21 -10.46
N VAL A 271 2.85 -7.63 -9.48
CA VAL A 271 1.39 -7.74 -9.37
C VAL A 271 0.72 -7.34 -10.69
N VAL A 272 1.09 -6.20 -11.26
CA VAL A 272 0.57 -5.73 -12.56
C VAL A 272 0.73 -6.74 -13.71
N LYS A 273 1.77 -7.59 -13.70
CA LYS A 273 2.03 -8.57 -14.77
C LYS A 273 1.11 -9.79 -14.67
N HIS A 274 0.61 -10.06 -13.48
CA HIS A 274 -0.29 -11.19 -13.20
C HIS A 274 -1.76 -10.75 -13.10
N MET A 275 -2.03 -9.46 -13.26
CA MET A 275 -3.37 -8.93 -13.28
C MET A 275 -4.00 -9.07 -14.66
N ASP A 276 -4.91 -10.03 -14.77
CA ASP A 276 -5.90 -10.05 -15.86
C ASP A 276 -7.04 -9.07 -15.50
N ALA A 277 -6.84 -7.79 -15.85
CA ALA A 277 -7.80 -6.71 -15.69
C ALA A 277 -7.73 -5.79 -16.92
N PRO A 278 -8.73 -5.77 -17.81
CA PRO A 278 -8.68 -5.01 -19.06
C PRO A 278 -8.51 -3.49 -18.83
N GLU A 279 -8.97 -2.98 -17.69
CA GLU A 279 -8.83 -1.58 -17.29
C GLU A 279 -7.37 -1.13 -17.13
N LEU A 280 -6.45 -2.05 -16.85
CA LEU A 280 -5.02 -1.72 -16.72
C LEU A 280 -4.39 -1.28 -18.04
N LYS A 281 -4.97 -1.68 -19.18
CA LYS A 281 -4.50 -1.28 -20.51
C LYS A 281 -4.49 0.24 -20.70
N GLU A 282 -5.45 0.93 -20.09
CA GLU A 282 -5.56 2.40 -20.12
C GLU A 282 -4.33 3.10 -19.52
N PHE A 283 -3.59 2.41 -18.65
CA PHE A 283 -2.47 2.98 -17.90
C PHE A 283 -1.12 2.44 -18.38
N GLU A 284 -1.07 1.55 -19.36
CA GLU A 284 0.20 0.98 -19.83
C GLU A 284 1.18 2.03 -20.36
N GLN A 285 0.66 3.10 -20.96
CA GLN A 285 1.45 4.23 -21.43
C GLN A 285 2.18 4.98 -20.31
N ASP A 286 1.73 4.84 -19.06
CA ASP A 286 2.32 5.51 -17.91
C ASP A 286 3.48 4.70 -17.30
N LYS A 287 3.75 3.49 -17.81
CA LYS A 287 4.91 2.68 -17.40
C LYS A 287 6.18 3.51 -17.58
N GLY A 288 6.91 3.77 -16.49
CA GLY A 288 8.14 4.55 -16.63
C GLY A 288 7.99 6.06 -16.51
N ALA A 289 6.79 6.58 -16.31
CA ALA A 289 6.57 8.03 -16.20
C ALA A 289 7.47 8.64 -15.13
N ALA A 290 8.20 9.70 -15.53
CA ALA A 290 9.14 10.53 -14.77
C ALA A 290 9.71 9.88 -13.49
N LYS A 291 10.78 9.09 -13.63
CA LYS A 291 11.37 8.36 -12.52
C LYS A 291 12.60 9.06 -11.98
N GLU A 292 12.48 9.61 -10.77
CA GLU A 292 13.64 9.71 -9.89
C GLU A 292 13.86 8.37 -9.19
N HIS A 293 15.11 8.09 -8.81
CA HIS A 293 15.32 7.01 -7.86
C HIS A 293 14.68 7.41 -6.53
N VAL A 294 13.95 6.46 -5.91
CA VAL A 294 13.43 6.64 -4.55
C VAL A 294 14.54 7.17 -3.65
N ARG A 295 14.22 8.28 -2.98
CA ARG A 295 15.15 8.94 -2.10
C ARG A 295 15.22 8.12 -0.80
N LYS A 296 16.45 7.93 -0.31
CA LYS A 296 16.75 7.19 0.93
C LYS A 296 17.12 8.17 2.02
N TYR A 297 16.57 7.96 3.21
CA TYR A 297 16.60 8.95 4.30
C TYR A 297 17.15 8.40 5.62
N GLY A 298 17.92 7.31 5.58
CA GLY A 298 18.47 6.73 6.80
C GLY A 298 17.37 6.12 7.66
N SER A 299 17.32 6.56 8.92
CA SER A 299 16.43 6.01 9.96
C SER A 299 14.94 6.23 9.72
N GLY A 300 14.53 7.15 8.83
CA GLY A 300 13.13 7.53 8.65
C GLY A 300 12.53 8.29 9.84
N THR A 301 13.38 8.76 10.77
CA THR A 301 13.05 9.54 11.96
C THR A 301 13.35 11.03 11.73
N GLU A 302 13.25 11.85 12.78
CA GLU A 302 13.70 13.25 12.74
C GLU A 302 15.16 13.38 12.27
N GLU A 303 16.06 12.45 12.65
CA GLU A 303 17.45 12.44 12.18
C GLU A 303 17.57 12.20 10.66
N GLY A 304 16.57 11.55 10.06
CA GLY A 304 16.42 11.36 8.63
C GLY A 304 15.67 12.49 7.91
N GLY A 305 15.34 13.57 8.63
CA GLY A 305 14.59 14.71 8.09
C GLY A 305 13.07 14.51 8.06
N ALA A 306 12.52 13.60 8.87
CA ALA A 306 11.09 13.40 9.04
C ALA A 306 10.58 14.06 10.33
N PRO A 307 10.04 15.31 10.29
CA PRO A 307 9.61 16.02 11.48
C PRO A 307 8.52 15.25 12.23
N LYS A 308 8.58 15.24 13.55
CA LYS A 308 7.58 14.56 14.39
C LYS A 308 6.38 15.46 14.65
N MET A 309 5.20 14.93 14.33
CA MET A 309 3.92 15.64 14.37
C MET A 309 2.97 15.00 15.38
N ASP A 310 2.23 15.83 16.11
CA ASP A 310 1.23 15.38 17.08
C ASP A 310 -0.19 15.43 16.48
N PHE A 311 -0.65 14.27 15.99
CA PHE A 311 -1.97 14.12 15.38
C PHE A 311 -3.08 13.84 16.38
N THR A 312 -2.79 13.79 17.69
CA THR A 312 -3.81 13.56 18.72
C THR A 312 -4.65 14.81 19.02
N LYS A 313 -4.12 15.99 18.65
CA LYS A 313 -4.74 17.30 18.87
C LYS A 313 -5.45 17.87 17.64
N ALA A 314 -5.39 17.14 16.52
CA ALA A 314 -5.98 17.53 15.24
C ALA A 314 -7.43 17.05 15.10
#